data_AF-A0A1U7M8C5-F1
#
_entry.id   AF-A0A1U7M8C5-F1
#
_cell.length_a   1.000
_cell.length_b   1.000
_cell.length_c   1.000
_cell.angle_alpha   90.00
_cell.angle_beta   90.00
_cell.angle_gamma   90.00
#
_symmetry.space_group_name_H-M   'P 1'
#
loop_
_entity.id
_entity.type
_entity.pdbx_description
1 polymer ?
#
loop_
_entity_poly.entity_id
_entity_poly.type
_entity_poly.pdbx_seq_one_letter_code
_entity_poly.pdbx_strand_id
1 'polypeptide(L)' 'MLFYQVGEFFQDVAVNRSRKSISAFMDMRPDYSSLKEGEEIRKVSPEQAKVGDKIIIQPGEKVPLDGNIVKGKSIG' A
#
# COMPACT_ATOMS: atom_id res chain seq x y z
N MET A 1 6.56 -43.36 6.22
CA MET A 1 5.63 -42.31 6.71
C MET A 1 6.33 -41.10 7.34
N LEU A 2 7.49 -41.23 8.01
CA LEU A 2 8.22 -40.08 8.58
C LEU A 2 8.59 -39.00 7.54
N PHE A 3 9.19 -39.39 6.41
CA PHE A 3 9.58 -38.43 5.37
C PHE A 3 8.39 -37.70 4.73
N TYR A 4 7.23 -38.35 4.65
CA TYR A 4 6.00 -37.72 4.18
C TYR A 4 5.54 -36.61 5.13
N GLN A 5 5.50 -36.89 6.44
CA GLN A 5 5.13 -35.90 7.46
C GLN A 5 6.10 -34.72 7.52
N VAL A 6 7.41 -34.98 7.37
CA VAL A 6 8.41 -33.92 7.29
C VAL A 6 8.22 -33.07 6.03
N GLY A 7 7.91 -33.70 4.89
CA GLY A 7 7.58 -32.99 3.65
C GLY A 7 6.37 -32.08 3.79
N GLU A 8 5.26 -32.60 4.35
CA GLU A 8 4.05 -31.82 4.63
C GLU A 8 4.33 -30.64 5.57
N PHE A 9 5.14 -30.83 6.62
CA PHE A 9 5.54 -29.75 7.50
C PHE A 9 6.28 -28.63 6.76
N PHE A 10 7.24 -28.96 5.89
CA PHE A 10 7.93 -27.95 5.09
C PHE A 10 7.00 -27.24 4.10
N GLN A 11 6.05 -27.98 3.51
CA GLN A 11 5.03 -27.40 2.63
C GLN A 11 4.16 -26.39 3.38
N ASP A 12 3.66 -26.75 4.56
CA ASP A 12 2.84 -25.86 5.39
C ASP A 12 3.60 -24.60 5.82
N VAL A 13 4.87 -24.75 6.18
CA VAL A 13 5.74 -23.60 6.50
C VAL A 13 5.89 -22.70 5.28
N ALA A 14 6.12 -23.25 4.10
CA ALA A 14 6.25 -22.47 2.87
C ALA A 14 4.96 -21.71 2.53
N VAL A 15 3.80 -22.36 2.61
CA VAL A 15 2.49 -21.74 2.37
C VAL A 15 2.23 -20.62 3.37
N ASN A 16 2.48 -20.87 4.66
CA ASN A 16 2.29 -19.87 5.71
C ASN A 16 3.20 -18.66 5.54
N ARG A 17 4.46 -18.88 5.12
CA ARG A 17 5.38 -17.79 4.81
C ARG A 17 4.86 -16.93 3.67
N SER A 18 4.41 -17.54 2.57
CA SER A 18 3.83 -16.80 1.44
C SER A 18 2.60 -16.00 1.85
N ARG A 19 1.67 -16.60 2.62
CA ARG A 19 0.49 -15.90 3.13
C ARG A 19 0.87 -14.68 3.97
N LYS A 20 1.82 -14.83 4.91
CA LYS A 20 2.31 -13.73 5.75
C LYS A 20 2.93 -12.61 4.92
N SER A 21 3.73 -12.94 3.91
CA SER A 21 4.34 -11.94 3.02
C SER A 21 3.29 -11.14 2.24
N ILE A 22 2.23 -11.79 1.76
CA ILE A 22 1.12 -11.11 1.06
C ILE A 22 0.37 -10.19 2.02
N SER A 23 0.01 -10.66 3.23
CA SER A 23 -0.67 -9.84 4.23
C SER A 23 0.15 -8.61 4.62
N ALA A 24 1.45 -8.79 4.87
CA ALA A 24 2.33 -7.68 5.22
C ALA A 24 2.41 -6.61 4.12
N PHE A 25 2.31 -7.00 2.85
CA PHE A 25 2.27 -6.05 1.73
C PHE A 25 0.95 -5.28 1.68
N MET A 26 -0.18 -5.96 1.91
CA MET A 26 -1.51 -5.33 1.97
C MET A 26 -1.59 -4.28 3.08
N ASP A 27 -1.02 -4.57 4.25
CA ASP A 27 -0.99 -3.65 5.41
C ASP A 27 -0.13 -2.40 5.17
N MET A 28 0.72 -2.38 4.13
CA MET A 28 1.52 -1.21 3.80
C MET A 28 0.73 -0.13 3.06
N ARG A 29 -0.43 -0.45 2.50
CA ARG A 29 -1.25 0.49 1.74
C ARG A 29 -1.77 1.62 2.65
N PRO A 30 -1.70 2.89 2.22
CA PRO A 30 -2.26 3.98 3.02
C PRO A 30 -3.79 3.90 3.05
N ASP A 31 -4.37 4.10 4.23
CA ASP A 31 -5.83 4.09 4.42
C ASP A 31 -6.53 5.37 3.93
N TYR A 32 -5.75 6.40 3.60
CA TYR A 32 -6.28 7.68 3.17
C TYR A 32 -5.42 8.33 2.09
N SER A 33 -6.07 9.21 1.34
CA SER A 33 -5.46 10.15 0.39
C SER A 33 -5.91 11.56 0.73
N SER A 34 -4.98 12.52 0.68
CA SER A 34 -5.25 13.94 0.94
C SER A 34 -5.58 14.65 -0.37
N LEU A 35 -6.85 14.69 -0.75
CA LEU A 35 -7.33 15.40 -1.93
C LEU A 35 -7.25 16.92 -1.73
N LYS A 36 -6.80 17.61 -2.77
CA LYS A 36 -6.78 19.08 -2.83
C LYS A 36 -7.96 19.58 -3.67
N GLU A 37 -8.91 20.22 -3.02
CA GLU A 37 -10.08 20.85 -3.64
C GLU A 37 -9.97 22.37 -3.48
N GLY A 38 -9.37 23.03 -4.48
CA GLY A 38 -9.10 24.48 -4.41
C GLY A 38 -8.05 24.82 -3.35
N GLU A 39 -8.45 25.54 -2.31
CA GLU A 39 -7.59 25.86 -1.14
C GLU A 39 -7.73 24.84 0.00
N GLU A 40 -8.75 23.98 -0.03
CA GLU A 40 -9.00 23.01 1.03
C GLU A 40 -8.29 21.67 0.77
N ILE A 41 -8.00 20.97 1.86
CA ILE A 41 -7.43 19.63 1.85
C ILE A 41 -8.38 18.71 2.59
N ARG A 42 -8.84 17.66 1.91
CA ARG A 42 -9.76 16.68 2.46
C ARG A 42 -9.14 15.29 2.47
N LYS A 43 -9.19 14.61 3.62
CA LYS A 43 -8.83 13.19 3.71
C LYS A 43 -10.00 12.34 3.22
N VAL A 44 -9.73 11.48 2.25
CA VAL A 44 -10.69 10.53 1.68
C VAL A 44 -10.07 9.14 1.60
N SER A 45 -10.89 8.11 1.42
CA SER A 45 -10.38 6.79 1.06
C SER A 45 -9.72 6.85 -0.31
N PRO A 46 -8.58 6.16 -0.57
CA PRO A 46 -7.95 6.17 -1.89
C PRO A 46 -8.89 5.75 -3.03
N GLU A 47 -9.87 4.88 -2.76
CA GLU A 47 -10.90 4.43 -3.72
C GLU A 47 -11.86 5.53 -4.16
N GLN A 48 -11.97 6.61 -3.38
CA GLN A 48 -12.88 7.73 -3.69
C GLN A 48 -12.22 8.77 -4.61
N ALA A 49 -10.90 8.72 -4.76
CA ALA A 49 -10.18 9.60 -5.67
C ALA A 49 -10.45 9.20 -7.13
N LYS A 50 -10.58 10.21 -7.99
CA LYS A 50 -10.85 10.05 -9.42
C LYS A 50 -9.62 10.42 -10.24
N VAL A 51 -9.56 9.89 -11.46
CA VAL A 51 -8.53 10.29 -12.43
C VAL A 51 -8.65 11.78 -12.70
N GLY A 52 -7.54 12.51 -12.53
CA GLY A 52 -7.47 13.96 -12.68
C GLY A 52 -7.48 14.73 -11.36
N ASP A 53 -7.82 14.07 -10.25
CA ASP A 53 -7.73 14.67 -8.93
C ASP A 53 -6.28 14.99 -8.55
N LYS A 54 -6.09 16.04 -7.76
CA LYS A 54 -4.79 16.41 -7.20
C LYS A 54 -4.73 15.97 -5.75
N ILE A 55 -3.70 15.22 -5.41
CA ILE A 55 -3.41 14.81 -4.03
C ILE A 55 -2.18 15.56 -3.53
N ILE A 56 -2.15 15.82 -2.22
CA ILE A 56 -0.97 16.36 -1.52
C ILE A 56 -0.34 15.21 -0.74
N ILE A 57 0.98 15.10 -0.85
CA ILE A 57 1.78 14.13 -0.12
C ILE A 57 2.79 14.91 0.70
N GLN A 58 2.74 14.76 2.02
CA GLN A 58 3.69 15.38 2.94
C GLN A 58 4.97 14.54 3.08
N PRO A 59 6.11 15.14 3.48
CA PRO A 59 7.31 14.38 3.77
C PRO A 59 7.06 13.25 4.79
N GLY A 60 7.49 12.04 4.46
CA GLY A 60 7.27 10.84 5.28
C GLY A 60 5.92 10.15 5.06
N GLU A 61 4.99 10.75 4.33
CA GLU A 61 3.77 10.05 3.91
C GLU A 61 4.07 9.07 2.78
N LYS A 62 3.37 7.93 2.81
CA LYS A 62 3.38 6.98 1.70
C LYS A 62 2.50 7.51 0.57
N VAL A 63 2.90 7.21 -0.66
CA VAL A 63 2.13 7.56 -1.85
C VAL A 63 0.89 6.63 -1.91
N PRO A 64 -0.35 7.16 -1.84
CA PRO A 64 -1.56 6.32 -1.74
C PRO A 64 -2.06 5.80 -3.09
N LEU A 65 -1.70 6.48 -4.19
CA LEU A 65 -2.21 6.24 -5.53
C LEU A 65 -1.14 6.54 -6.57
N ASP A 66 -1.17 5.83 -7.69
CA ASP A 66 -0.32 6.13 -8.84
C ASP A 66 -0.73 7.46 -9.50
N GLY A 67 0.25 8.18 -10.02
CA GLY A 67 0.00 9.47 -10.67
C GLY A 67 1.27 10.16 -11.14
N ASN A 68 1.10 11.37 -11.67
CA ASN A 68 2.20 12.21 -12.15
C ASN A 68 2.44 13.38 -11.19
N ILE A 69 3.71 13.70 -10.91
CA ILE A 69 4.08 14.85 -10.08
C ILE A 69 3.78 16.13 -10.87
N VAL A 70 2.80 16.91 -10.41
CA VAL A 70 2.44 18.20 -11.02
C VAL A 70 3.19 19.39 -10.42
N LYS A 71 3.61 19.30 -9.15
CA LYS A 71 4.33 20.36 -8.43
C LYS A 71 5.07 19.79 -7.23
N GLY A 72 6.26 20.33 -6.98
CA GLY A 72 7.09 19.98 -5.83
C GLY A 72 8.27 19.10 -6.20
N LYS A 73 9.19 18.96 -5.26
CA LYS A 73 10.33 18.06 -5.31
C LYS A 73 10.49 17.48 -3.91
N SER A 74 10.70 16.19 -3.83
CA SER A 74 11.11 15.54 -2.58
C SER A 74 12.56 15.11 -2.71
N ILE A 75 13.32 15.23 -1.62
CA ILE A 75 14.65 14.65 -1.49
C ILE A 75 14.45 13.61 -0.38
N GLY A 76 14.57 12.33 -0.75
CA GLY A 76 14.38 11.22 0.18
C GLY A 76 15.42 11.19 1.28
#